data_AF-A0A535TX29-F1
#
_entry.id   AF-A0A535TX29-F1
#
_cell.length_a   1.000
_cell.length_b   1.000
_cell.length_c   1.000
_cell.angle_alpha   90.00
_cell.angle_beta   90.00
_cell.angle_gamma   90.00
#
_symmetry.space_group_name_H-M   'P 1'
#
loop_
_entity.id
_entity.type
_entity.pdbx_description
1 polymer ?
#
loop_
_entity_poly.entity_id
_entity_poly.type
_entity_poly.pdbx_seq_one_letter_code
_entity_poly.pdbx_strand_id
1 'polypeptide(L)'
;MSSYTRYLTEAGLTVDLIEGHDEALREMVQQIRGKLLVAELLIGLKKLDLPGSLDFEQAKALAKAAATAIQMSKFGYVVIIASKMN
;
A
#
# COMPACT_ATOMS: atom_id res chain seq x y z
N MET A 1 -15.29 3.48 4.07
CA MET A 1 -15.08 4.80 4.70
C MET A 1 -16.04 5.05 5.85
N SER A 2 -17.35 4.99 5.61
CA SER A 2 -18.40 5.27 6.62
C SER A 2 -18.27 4.49 7.93
N SER A 3 -17.80 3.24 7.88
CA SER A 3 -17.58 2.45 9.11
C SER A 3 -16.46 3.01 9.98
N TYR A 4 -15.36 3.49 9.40
CA TYR A 4 -14.23 4.03 10.15
C TYR A 4 -14.57 5.37 10.80
N THR A 5 -15.22 6.27 10.06
CA THR A 5 -15.69 7.54 10.62
C THR A 5 -16.71 7.32 11.73
N ARG A 6 -17.63 6.37 11.55
CA ARG A 6 -18.59 5.98 12.59
C ARG A 6 -17.89 5.51 13.87
N TYR A 7 -16.91 4.63 13.77
CA TYR A 7 -16.16 4.17 14.94
C TYR A 7 -15.46 5.30 15.69
N LEU A 8 -14.88 6.27 14.97
CA LEU A 8 -14.25 7.44 15.58
C LEU A 8 -15.29 8.32 16.28
N THR A 9 -16.44 8.57 15.65
CA THR A 9 -17.52 9.39 16.25
C THR A 9 -18.18 8.72 17.45
N GLU A 10 -18.40 7.41 17.41
CA GLU A 10 -18.95 6.64 18.54
C GLU A 10 -17.97 6.60 19.72
N ALA A 11 -16.67 6.70 19.46
CA ALA A 11 -15.64 6.86 20.48
C ALA A 11 -15.54 8.29 21.06
N GLY A 12 -16.41 9.21 20.64
CA GLY A 12 -16.42 10.61 21.10
C GLY A 12 -15.35 11.50 20.46
N LEU A 13 -14.76 11.06 19.34
CA LEU A 13 -13.87 11.88 18.53
C LEU A 13 -14.66 12.64 17.46
N THR A 14 -14.23 13.85 17.16
CA THR A 14 -14.70 14.61 16.00
C THR A 14 -13.75 14.35 14.84
N VAL A 15 -14.29 13.93 13.70
CA VAL A 15 -13.49 13.75 12.49
C VAL A 15 -13.23 15.11 11.87
N ASP A 16 -11.96 15.53 11.86
CA ASP A 16 -11.53 16.84 11.38
C ASP A 16 -11.26 16.82 9.88
N LEU A 17 -10.68 15.73 9.38
CA LEU A 17 -10.25 15.61 7.99
C LEU A 17 -10.26 14.16 7.51
N ILE A 18 -10.62 13.96 6.24
CA ILE A 18 -10.54 12.69 5.53
C ILE A 18 -9.88 12.95 4.18
N GLU A 19 -8.71 12.37 3.95
CA GLU A 19 -7.95 12.53 2.71
C GLU A 19 -7.80 11.18 2.00
N GLY A 20 -8.28 11.13 0.76
CA GLY A 20 -8.03 10.01 -0.13
C GLY A 20 -6.64 10.13 -0.76
N HIS A 21 -5.88 9.04 -0.71
CA HIS A 21 -4.49 8.98 -1.19
C HIS A 21 -4.27 7.77 -2.10
N ASP A 22 -5.30 7.39 -2.87
CA ASP A 22 -5.24 6.26 -3.80
C ASP A 22 -4.16 6.44 -4.88
N GLU A 23 -3.88 7.68 -5.29
CA GLU A 23 -2.81 7.95 -6.25
C GLU A 23 -1.42 7.80 -5.62
N ALA A 24 -1.23 8.27 -4.38
CA ALA A 24 0.03 8.03 -3.66
C ALA A 24 0.26 6.52 -3.43
N LEU A 25 -0.80 5.76 -3.14
CA LEU A 25 -0.73 4.30 -3.05
C LEU A 25 -0.35 3.67 -4.41
N ARG A 26 -0.94 4.15 -5.51
CA ARG A 26 -0.60 3.71 -6.87
C ARG A 26 0.88 3.94 -7.17
N GLU A 27 1.37 5.15 -6.92
CA GLU A 27 2.77 5.53 -7.13
C GLU A 27 3.72 4.64 -6.33
N MET A 28 3.44 4.43 -5.04
CA MET A 28 4.23 3.55 -4.18
C MET A 28 4.31 2.12 -4.76
N VAL A 29 3.18 1.55 -5.16
CA VAL A 29 3.16 0.20 -5.74
C VAL A 29 3.93 0.14 -7.06
N GLN A 30 3.85 1.16 -7.92
CA GLN A 30 4.67 1.20 -9.14
C GLN A 30 6.16 1.28 -8.83
N GLN A 31 6.57 2.08 -7.84
CA GLN A 31 7.98 2.14 -7.43
C GLN A 31 8.48 0.79 -6.89
N ILE A 32 7.68 0.08 -6.11
CA ILE A 32 8.02 -1.27 -5.63
C ILE A 32 8.18 -2.23 -6.81
N ARG A 33 7.25 -2.24 -7.77
CA ARG A 33 7.34 -3.08 -8.97
C ARG A 33 8.59 -2.77 -9.78
N GLY A 34 8.95 -1.50 -9.93
CA GLY A 34 10.19 -1.08 -10.59
C GLY A 34 11.44 -1.61 -9.87
N LYS A 35 11.49 -1.53 -8.54
CA LYS A 35 12.59 -2.08 -7.73
C LYS A 35 12.69 -3.60 -7.85
N LEU A 36 11.56 -4.31 -7.85
CA LEU A 36 11.52 -5.75 -8.06
C LEU A 36 12.05 -6.13 -9.45
N LEU A 37 11.70 -5.39 -10.50
CA LEU A 37 12.25 -5.64 -11.83
C LEU A 37 13.78 -5.46 -11.86
N VAL A 38 14.29 -4.39 -11.25
CA VAL A 38 15.75 -4.17 -11.17
C VAL A 38 16.43 -5.31 -10.40
N ALA A 39 15.85 -5.74 -9.27
CA ALA A 39 16.39 -6.87 -8.51
C ALA A 39 16.40 -8.16 -9.33
N GLU A 40 15.32 -8.46 -10.07
CA GLU A 40 15.23 -9.62 -10.96
C GLU A 40 16.36 -9.64 -12.01
N LEU A 41 16.65 -8.48 -12.63
CA LEU A 41 17.76 -8.33 -13.56
C LEU A 41 19.11 -8.59 -12.89
N LEU A 42 19.34 -8.04 -11.70
CA LEU A 42 20.60 -8.21 -10.97
C LEU A 42 20.81 -9.67 -10.54
N ILE A 43 19.76 -10.38 -10.15
CA ILE A 43 19.79 -11.80 -9.81
C ILE A 43 20.14 -12.63 -11.06
N GLY A 44 19.47 -12.38 -12.20
CA GLY A 44 19.76 -13.05 -13.46
C GLY A 44 21.19 -12.83 -13.95
N LEU A 45 21.76 -11.65 -13.67
CA LEU A 45 23.16 -11.31 -13.94
C LEU A 45 24.15 -11.81 -12.88
N LYS A 46 23.69 -12.52 -11.84
CA LYS A 46 24.48 -12.98 -10.68
C LYS A 46 25.23 -11.85 -9.97
N LYS A 47 24.65 -10.64 -9.97
CA LYS A 47 25.16 -9.45 -9.28
C LYS A 47 24.47 -9.20 -7.93
N LEU A 48 23.42 -9.95 -7.64
CA LEU A 48 22.66 -9.89 -6.41
C LEU A 48 22.27 -11.31 -6.02
N ASP A 49 22.72 -11.74 -4.85
CA ASP A 49 22.24 -12.96 -4.22
C ASP A 49 21.15 -12.60 -3.20
N LEU A 50 20.02 -13.31 -3.29
CA LEU A 50 18.96 -13.17 -2.29
C LEU A 50 19.15 -14.20 -1.17
N PRO A 51 18.83 -13.85 0.08
CA PRO A 51 18.74 -14.84 1.15
C PRO A 51 17.76 -15.94 0.76
N GLY A 52 18.11 -17.22 0.99
CA GLY A 52 17.22 -18.35 0.67
C GLY A 52 15.89 -18.34 1.43
N SER A 53 15.77 -17.54 2.50
CA SER A 53 14.53 -17.29 3.23
C SER A 53 13.59 -16.29 2.55
N LEU A 54 14.04 -15.60 1.51
CA LEU A 54 13.24 -14.59 0.81
C LEU A 54 12.59 -15.20 -0.43
N ASP A 55 11.26 -15.30 -0.39
CA ASP A 55 10.47 -15.70 -1.56
C ASP A 55 10.23 -14.50 -2.48
N PHE A 56 11.10 -14.38 -3.49
CA PHE A 56 11.07 -13.29 -4.45
C PHE A 56 9.88 -13.37 -5.42
N GLU A 57 9.44 -14.58 -5.77
CA GLU A 57 8.27 -14.78 -6.63
C GLU A 57 7.00 -14.33 -5.91
N GLN A 58 6.87 -14.66 -4.62
CA GLN A 58 5.77 -14.18 -3.80
C GLN A 58 5.75 -12.64 -3.71
N ALA A 59 6.91 -11.99 -3.56
CA ALA A 59 6.98 -10.52 -3.55
C ALA A 59 6.48 -9.90 -4.87
N LYS A 60 6.88 -10.48 -6.02
CA LYS A 60 6.38 -10.04 -7.35
C LYS A 60 4.88 -10.28 -7.49
N ALA A 61 4.39 -11.44 -7.08
CA ALA A 61 2.97 -11.78 -7.13
C ALA A 61 2.14 -10.81 -6.28
N LEU A 62 2.59 -10.49 -5.08
CA LEU A 62 1.94 -9.53 -4.19
C LEU A 62 1.88 -8.13 -4.81
N ALA A 63 3.00 -7.62 -5.33
CA ALA A 63 3.04 -6.31 -5.95
C ALA A 63 2.13 -6.22 -7.19
N LYS A 64 2.03 -7.29 -7.97
CA LYS A 64 1.08 -7.38 -9.10
C LYS A 64 -0.36 -7.39 -8.62
N ALA A 65 -0.69 -8.19 -7.61
CA ALA A 65 -2.03 -8.27 -7.05
C ALA A 65 -2.49 -6.93 -6.47
N ALA A 66 -1.62 -6.22 -5.75
CA ALA A 66 -1.89 -4.88 -5.24
C ALA A 66 -2.18 -3.89 -6.38
N ALA A 67 -1.35 -3.87 -7.43
CA ALA A 67 -1.57 -2.99 -8.60
C ALA A 67 -2.92 -3.26 -9.27
N THR A 68 -3.30 -4.52 -9.46
CA THR A 68 -4.61 -4.90 -10.02
C THR A 68 -5.74 -4.46 -9.10
N ALA A 69 -5.64 -4.69 -7.80
CA ALA A 69 -6.68 -4.31 -6.84
C ALA A 69 -6.91 -2.79 -6.78
N ILE A 70 -5.83 -2.00 -6.85
CA ILE A 70 -5.89 -0.53 -6.95
C ILE A 70 -6.56 -0.11 -8.25
N GLN A 71 -6.18 -0.72 -9.38
CA GLN A 71 -6.78 -0.41 -10.68
C GLN A 71 -8.30 -0.72 -10.70
N MET A 72 -8.72 -1.76 -9.99
CA MET A 72 -10.14 -2.14 -9.85
C MET A 72 -10.87 -1.35 -8.74
N SER A 73 -10.23 -0.37 -8.12
CA SER A 73 -10.76 0.39 -6.96
C SER A 73 -11.21 -0.50 -5.79
N LYS A 74 -10.59 -1.68 -5.64
CA LYS A 74 -10.84 -2.62 -4.54
C LYS A 74 -9.84 -2.47 -3.39
N PHE A 75 -8.76 -1.75 -3.62
CA PHE A 75 -7.74 -1.45 -2.62
C PHE A 75 -7.33 0.03 -2.76
N GLY A 76 -7.36 0.75 -1.65
CA GLY A 76 -7.15 2.20 -1.60
C GLY A 76 -6.49 2.61 -0.29
N TYR A 77 -6.14 3.89 -0.18
CA TYR A 77 -5.48 4.45 1.00
C TYR A 77 -6.17 5.75 1.42
N VAL A 78 -6.45 5.85 2.73
CA VAL A 78 -7.07 7.02 3.34
C VAL A 78 -6.31 7.40 4.60
N VAL A 79 -6.13 8.70 4.80
CA VAL A 79 -5.75 9.29 6.08
C VAL A 79 -6.98 9.93 6.72
N ILE A 80 -7.24 9.61 7.98
CA ILE A 80 -8.32 10.21 8.77
C ILE A 80 -7.68 10.89 9.97
N ILE A 81 -7.94 12.19 10.12
CA ILE A 81 -7.54 12.97 11.28
C ILE A 81 -8.80 13.22 12.12
N ALA A 82 -8.71 12.89 13.40
CA ALA A 82 -9.78 13.10 14.35
C ALA A 82 -9.22 13.57 15.69
N SER A 83 -9.99 14.41 16.37
CA SER A 83 -9.61 15.02 17.63
C SER A 83 -10.69 14.79 18.68
N LYS A 84 -10.27 14.72 19.94
CA LYS A 84 -11.22 14.78 21.05
C LYS A 84 -11.54 16.25 21.29
N MET A 85 -12.82 16.62 21.28
CA MET A 85 -13.20 17.95 21.74
C MET A 85 -12.81 18.07 23.22
N ASN A 86 -11.95 19.05 23.51
CA ASN A 86 -11.63 19.47 24.88
C ASN A 86 -12.71 20.40 25.41
#